data_AF-A0AAD1R8J2-F1
#
_entry.id   AF-A0AAD1R8J2-F1
#
_cell.length_a   1.000
_cell.length_b   1.000
_cell.length_c   1.000
_cell.angle_alpha   90.00
_cell.angle_beta   90.00
_cell.angle_gamma   90.00
#
_symmetry.space_group_name_H-M   'P 1'
#
loop_
_entity.id
_entity.type
_entity.pdbx_description
1 polymer ?
#
loop_
_entity_poly.entity_id
_entity_poly.type
_entity_poly.pdbx_seq_one_letter_code
_entity_poly.pdbx_strand_id
1 'polypeptide(L)'
;MKNGQNSKVTCGELDFDNRYCVMPDCVCQRANLIRKPGYSPSARKPGRADVTAVLGISTYDTPPYSTASEHSFRNCLEGFRSPRDGVTAQTSLHNLWHVYLGGIMSIVPISANDPAFLMHHCFVDKLFEIFIIKYGVKPSDYPPNTRPGHTSTECMPPFLPCSTHPEYLQSLAYYGTSFSSYNGF
;
A
#
# COMPACT_ATOMS: atom_id res chain seq x y z
N MET A 1 20.42 -11.69 31.11
CA MET A 1 19.21 -11.47 30.29
C MET A 1 19.02 -9.96 30.15
N LYS A 2 19.29 -9.38 28.99
CA LYS A 2 19.11 -7.93 28.76
C LYS A 2 17.61 -7.67 28.60
N ASN A 3 17.05 -6.75 29.38
CA ASN A 3 15.71 -6.19 29.20
C ASN A 3 15.53 -5.81 27.72
N GLY A 4 14.67 -6.53 27.02
CA GLY A 4 14.32 -6.22 25.64
C GLY A 4 13.69 -4.84 25.60
N GLN A 5 14.31 -3.90 24.89
CA GLN A 5 13.68 -2.62 24.61
C GLN A 5 12.47 -2.91 23.71
N ASN A 6 11.26 -2.76 24.24
CA ASN A 6 10.04 -2.86 23.46
C ASN A 6 10.06 -1.77 22.37
N SER A 7 9.77 -2.15 21.12
CA SER A 7 9.66 -1.20 20.01
C SER A 7 8.67 -0.10 20.33
N LYS A 8 9.09 1.13 20.05
CA LYS A 8 8.35 2.35 20.33
C LYS A 8 7.88 2.99 19.04
N VAL A 9 6.71 3.62 19.11
CA VAL A 9 6.02 4.23 17.97
C VAL A 9 6.25 5.72 18.00
N THR A 10 6.61 6.28 16.85
CA THR A 10 6.71 7.73 16.64
C THR A 10 5.37 8.24 16.12
N CYS A 11 4.98 9.46 16.53
CA CYS A 11 3.67 10.05 16.28
C CYS A 11 2.49 9.24 16.86
N GLY A 12 2.67 8.57 18.01
CA GLY A 12 1.63 7.75 18.63
C GLY A 12 0.42 8.54 19.19
N GLU A 13 0.59 9.84 19.43
CA GLU A 13 -0.46 10.80 19.79
C GLU A 13 -0.71 11.70 18.58
N LEU A 14 -1.47 11.20 17.59
CA LEU A 14 -1.96 12.06 16.51
C LEU A 14 -3.13 12.88 17.07
N ASP A 15 -2.97 14.19 17.15
CA ASP A 15 -4.11 15.10 17.15
C ASP A 15 -4.71 15.10 15.75
N PHE A 16 -5.90 14.51 15.59
CA PHE A 16 -6.53 14.31 14.29
C PHE A 16 -6.92 15.63 13.59
N ASP A 17 -7.00 16.75 14.32
CA ASP A 17 -7.33 18.06 13.75
C ASP A 17 -6.13 18.73 13.06
N ASN A 18 -4.91 18.48 13.52
CA ASN A 18 -3.68 18.94 12.87
C ASN A 18 -2.98 17.75 12.20
N ARG A 19 -3.20 17.60 10.88
CA ARG A 19 -2.71 16.51 10.01
C ARG A 19 -1.17 16.35 9.90
N TYR A 20 -0.41 16.93 10.81
CA TYR A 20 1.04 16.82 10.91
C TYR A 20 1.42 16.31 12.29
N CYS A 21 2.42 15.43 12.38
CA CYS A 21 3.14 15.28 13.65
C CYS A 21 3.72 16.65 13.97
N VAL A 22 3.21 17.32 15.00
CA VAL A 22 3.65 18.66 15.39
C VAL A 22 5.08 18.56 15.90
N MET A 23 6.04 18.69 14.98
CA MET A 23 7.47 18.74 15.26
C MET A 23 7.86 20.21 15.43
N PRO A 24 7.71 20.74 16.65
CA PRO A 24 8.86 21.48 17.16
C PRO A 24 9.22 21.19 18.63
N ASP A 25 8.29 20.74 19.49
CA ASP A 25 8.50 20.76 20.95
C ASP A 25 8.12 19.47 21.71
N CYS A 26 7.64 18.42 21.02
CA CYS A 26 7.03 17.28 21.70
C CYS A 26 8.06 16.32 22.33
N VAL A 27 7.96 16.16 23.65
CA VAL A 27 8.14 14.87 24.30
C VAL A 27 7.13 13.90 23.66
N CYS A 28 7.45 13.36 22.47
CA CYS A 28 6.61 12.37 21.81
C CYS A 28 6.50 11.18 22.77
N GLN A 29 5.36 11.01 23.44
CA GLN A 29 5.15 9.83 24.27
C GLN A 29 5.21 8.62 23.36
N ARG A 30 6.35 7.95 23.40
CA ARG A 30 6.65 6.73 22.67
C ARG A 30 5.73 5.62 23.18
N ALA A 31 4.61 5.43 22.49
CA ALA A 31 3.68 4.35 22.74
C ALA A 31 4.33 3.01 22.36
N ASN A 32 3.87 1.92 23.00
CA ASN A 32 4.29 0.58 22.62
C ASN A 32 3.66 0.19 21.27
N LEU A 33 4.38 -0.59 20.47
CA LEU A 33 3.80 -1.25 19.31
C LEU A 33 2.66 -2.19 19.75
N ILE A 34 1.47 -2.01 19.19
CA ILE A 34 0.29 -2.85 19.46
C ILE A 34 -0.18 -3.50 18.17
N ARG A 35 -0.40 -4.83 18.21
CA ARG A 35 -1.05 -5.64 17.18
C ARG A 35 -2.23 -6.38 17.80
N LYS A 36 -3.31 -6.58 17.03
CA LYS A 36 -4.43 -7.45 17.43
C LYS A 36 -4.94 -8.23 16.21
N PRO A 37 -4.16 -9.22 15.72
CA PRO A 37 -4.53 -9.94 14.51
C PRO A 37 -5.89 -10.62 14.62
N GLY A 38 -6.77 -10.40 13.64
CA GLY A 38 -8.10 -11.02 13.59
C GLY A 38 -9.14 -10.44 14.55
N TYR A 39 -8.86 -9.30 15.20
CA TYR A 39 -9.83 -8.66 16.09
C TYR A 39 -11.01 -7.99 15.35
N SER A 40 -10.77 -7.47 14.14
CA SER A 40 -11.81 -6.84 13.33
C SER A 40 -12.84 -7.87 12.83
N PRO A 41 -14.15 -7.55 12.75
CA PRO A 41 -15.16 -8.42 12.12
C PRO A 41 -14.82 -8.82 10.67
N SER A 42 -13.97 -8.04 9.99
CA SER A 42 -13.41 -8.37 8.67
C SER A 42 -12.21 -9.33 8.70
N ALA A 43 -11.98 -10.06 9.81
CA ALA A 43 -10.78 -10.86 10.15
C ALA A 43 -10.31 -11.96 9.18
N ARG A 44 -10.87 -12.08 7.97
CA ARG A 44 -10.27 -12.97 6.96
C ARG A 44 -8.98 -12.36 6.42
N LYS A 45 -7.97 -13.19 6.23
CA LYS A 45 -6.77 -12.81 5.46
C LYS A 45 -7.09 -12.85 3.95
N PRO A 46 -6.44 -12.02 3.12
CA PRO A 46 -6.47 -12.20 1.69
C PRO A 46 -6.00 -13.61 1.32
N GLY A 47 -6.72 -14.26 0.40
CA GLY A 47 -6.40 -15.61 -0.06
C GLY A 47 -5.75 -15.62 -1.44
N ARG A 48 -5.20 -16.77 -1.83
CA ARG A 48 -4.63 -16.97 -3.19
C ARG A 48 -5.64 -16.63 -4.30
N ALA A 49 -6.92 -16.92 -4.09
CA ALA A 49 -7.98 -16.58 -5.05
C ALA A 49 -8.14 -15.07 -5.24
N ASP A 50 -7.98 -14.26 -4.18
CA ASP A 50 -8.05 -12.81 -4.28
C ASP A 50 -6.84 -12.27 -5.09
N VAL A 51 -5.65 -12.86 -4.89
CA VAL A 51 -4.42 -12.56 -5.65
C VAL A 51 -4.56 -12.94 -7.14
N THR A 52 -5.03 -14.15 -7.43
CA THR A 52 -5.25 -14.59 -8.81
C THR A 52 -6.27 -13.71 -9.53
N ALA A 53 -7.34 -13.29 -8.82
CA ALA A 53 -8.36 -12.42 -9.38
C ALA A 53 -7.81 -11.02 -9.73
N VAL A 54 -7.06 -10.38 -8.83
CA VAL A 54 -6.51 -9.05 -9.11
C VAL A 54 -5.47 -9.08 -10.24
N LEU A 55 -4.63 -10.11 -10.29
CA LEU A 55 -3.67 -10.31 -11.38
C LEU A 55 -4.34 -10.63 -12.73
N GLY A 56 -5.66 -10.85 -12.76
CA GLY A 56 -6.45 -10.97 -13.98
C GLY A 56 -6.86 -9.64 -14.60
N ILE A 57 -6.78 -8.54 -13.85
CA ILE A 57 -7.16 -7.20 -14.31
C ILE A 57 -5.99 -6.62 -15.13
N SER A 58 -6.25 -6.30 -16.40
CA SER A 58 -5.23 -5.79 -17.33
C SER A 58 -5.06 -4.27 -17.32
N THR A 59 -6.09 -3.54 -16.86
CA THR A 59 -6.09 -2.09 -16.85
C THR A 59 -5.48 -1.57 -15.55
N TYR A 60 -4.39 -0.81 -15.65
CA TYR A 60 -3.68 -0.28 -14.48
C TYR A 60 -4.61 0.56 -13.58
N ASP A 61 -5.27 1.56 -14.16
CA ASP A 61 -6.27 2.36 -13.45
C ASP A 61 -7.33 2.91 -14.41
N THR A 62 -8.46 3.34 -13.86
CA THR A 62 -9.61 3.86 -14.60
C THR A 62 -10.11 5.16 -13.98
N PRO A 63 -10.77 6.04 -14.75
CA PRO A 63 -11.48 7.19 -14.19
C PRO A 63 -12.45 6.75 -13.07
N PRO A 64 -12.61 7.55 -11.99
CA PRO A 64 -12.07 8.90 -11.76
C PRO A 64 -10.71 8.91 -11.02
N TYR A 65 -9.91 7.85 -11.20
CA TYR A 65 -8.58 7.64 -10.62
C TYR A 65 -8.54 7.79 -9.09
N SER A 66 -9.52 7.21 -8.42
CA SER A 66 -9.71 7.33 -6.98
C SER A 66 -10.11 6.00 -6.36
N THR A 67 -10.47 6.02 -5.08
CA THR A 67 -11.09 4.88 -4.40
C THR A 67 -12.42 4.46 -5.03
N ALA A 68 -13.01 5.30 -5.90
CA ALA A 68 -14.23 5.00 -6.64
C ALA A 68 -14.01 4.24 -7.97
N SER A 69 -12.77 4.15 -8.47
CA SER A 69 -12.45 3.57 -9.78
C SER A 69 -12.85 2.10 -9.89
N GLU A 70 -13.58 1.76 -10.94
CA GLU A 70 -14.04 0.39 -11.21
C GLU A 70 -13.17 -0.28 -12.27
N HIS A 71 -13.02 -1.61 -12.20
CA HIS A 71 -12.16 -2.40 -13.09
C HIS A 71 -10.71 -1.89 -13.17
N SER A 72 -10.24 -1.29 -12.08
CA SER A 72 -8.88 -0.75 -11.91
C SER A 72 -8.02 -1.73 -11.13
N PHE A 73 -6.89 -2.16 -11.70
CA PHE A 73 -5.92 -3.01 -11.01
C PHE A 73 -5.42 -2.31 -9.74
N ARG A 74 -5.01 -1.04 -9.85
CA ARG A 74 -4.53 -0.21 -8.74
C ARG A 74 -5.55 -0.19 -7.62
N ASN A 75 -6.82 0.09 -7.91
CA ASN A 75 -7.86 0.23 -6.88
C ASN A 75 -8.27 -1.11 -6.24
N CYS A 76 -8.25 -2.19 -7.02
CA CYS A 76 -8.51 -3.54 -6.50
C CYS A 76 -7.36 -4.04 -5.63
N LEU A 77 -6.11 -3.84 -6.06
CA LEU A 77 -4.92 -4.25 -5.31
C LEU A 77 -4.78 -3.46 -4.00
N GLU A 78 -4.96 -2.14 -4.07
CA GLU A 78 -4.98 -1.23 -2.91
C GLU A 78 -6.07 -1.64 -1.90
N GLY A 79 -7.20 -2.16 -2.41
CA GLY A 79 -8.19 -2.85 -1.61
C GLY A 79 -9.43 -2.02 -1.30
N PHE A 80 -9.84 -1.15 -2.21
CA PHE A 80 -11.12 -0.41 -2.14
C PHE A 80 -12.23 -1.05 -2.99
N ARG A 81 -11.86 -1.99 -3.85
CA ARG A 81 -12.76 -2.76 -4.69
C ARG A 81 -12.50 -4.25 -4.54
N SER A 82 -13.53 -5.05 -4.75
CA SER A 82 -13.40 -6.50 -4.82
C SER A 82 -12.61 -6.87 -6.06
N PRO A 83 -11.54 -7.68 -5.94
CA PRO A 83 -10.78 -8.13 -7.11
C PRO A 83 -11.56 -9.13 -7.97
N ARG A 84 -12.71 -9.63 -7.50
CA ARG A 84 -13.52 -10.63 -8.22
C ARG A 84 -14.34 -10.02 -9.35
N ASP A 85 -14.86 -8.82 -9.14
CA ASP A 85 -15.72 -8.11 -10.09
C ASP A 85 -15.13 -6.75 -10.51
N GLY A 86 -14.21 -6.19 -9.72
CA GLY A 86 -13.64 -4.86 -9.94
C GLY A 86 -14.59 -3.70 -9.61
N VAL A 87 -15.77 -3.97 -9.05
CA VAL A 87 -16.88 -3.00 -8.90
C VAL A 87 -17.35 -2.89 -7.46
N THR A 88 -17.49 -4.01 -6.75
CA THR A 88 -18.05 -4.01 -5.40
C THR A 88 -17.10 -3.30 -4.44
N ALA A 89 -17.58 -2.25 -3.77
CA ALA A 89 -16.83 -1.57 -2.73
C ALA A 89 -16.61 -2.50 -1.54
N GLN A 90 -15.36 -2.89 -1.31
CA GLN A 90 -15.00 -3.88 -0.31
C GLN A 90 -13.56 -3.67 0.14
N THR A 91 -13.31 -3.76 1.45
CA THR A 91 -11.96 -3.88 2.00
C THR A 91 -11.35 -5.22 1.58
N SER A 92 -10.35 -5.18 0.71
CA SER A 92 -9.70 -6.37 0.15
C SER A 92 -8.17 -6.22 0.18
N LEU A 93 -7.44 -7.28 -0.18
CA LEU A 93 -5.98 -7.29 -0.41
C LEU A 93 -5.14 -6.43 0.56
N HIS A 94 -4.54 -5.33 0.08
CA HIS A 94 -3.66 -4.45 0.88
C HIS A 94 -4.39 -3.91 2.12
N ASN A 95 -5.51 -3.21 1.92
CA ASN A 95 -6.29 -2.66 3.04
C ASN A 95 -6.76 -3.74 4.02
N LEU A 96 -7.15 -4.92 3.50
CA LEU A 96 -7.60 -6.02 4.34
C LEU A 96 -6.49 -6.57 5.24
N TRP A 97 -5.25 -6.60 4.77
CA TRP A 97 -4.12 -7.04 5.59
C TRP A 97 -3.77 -6.04 6.70
N HIS A 98 -3.79 -4.74 6.38
CA HIS A 98 -3.67 -3.66 7.37
C HIS A 98 -4.71 -3.82 8.49
N VAL A 99 -5.98 -4.01 8.13
CA VAL A 99 -7.08 -4.22 9.09
C VAL A 99 -6.94 -5.56 9.83
N TYR A 100 -6.52 -6.63 9.15
CA TYR A 100 -6.35 -7.94 9.77
C TYR A 100 -5.34 -7.91 10.90
N LEU A 101 -4.16 -7.30 10.70
CA LEU A 101 -3.13 -7.20 11.76
C LEU A 101 -3.60 -6.32 12.93
N GLY A 102 -4.43 -5.32 12.64
CA GLY A 102 -5.03 -4.42 13.62
C GLY A 102 -3.98 -3.59 14.36
N GLY A 103 -4.43 -2.85 15.38
CA GLY A 103 -3.56 -1.95 16.13
C GLY A 103 -2.94 -0.90 15.21
N ILE A 104 -1.62 -0.74 15.27
CA ILE A 104 -0.92 0.32 14.52
C ILE A 104 -0.95 0.07 13.01
N MET A 105 -0.91 -1.20 12.57
CA MET A 105 -1.05 -1.55 11.15
C MET A 105 -2.38 -1.11 10.55
N SER A 106 -3.44 -0.93 11.36
CA SER A 106 -4.74 -0.46 10.86
C SER A 106 -4.90 1.07 10.81
N ILE A 107 -3.87 1.83 11.20
CA ILE A 107 -3.93 3.30 11.29
C ILE A 107 -3.00 3.90 10.25
N VAL A 108 -3.57 4.49 9.19
CA VAL A 108 -2.82 4.92 7.99
C VAL A 108 -1.58 5.75 8.31
N PRO A 109 -1.63 6.85 9.09
CA PRO A 109 -0.48 7.74 9.27
C PRO A 109 0.67 7.14 10.09
N ILE A 110 0.44 6.06 10.84
CA ILE A 110 1.45 5.45 11.72
C ILE A 110 1.71 3.97 11.43
N SER A 111 1.05 3.39 10.42
CA SER A 111 1.17 1.97 10.05
C SER A 111 2.62 1.54 9.81
N ALA A 112 3.43 2.42 9.22
CA ALA A 112 4.86 2.20 8.97
C ALA A 112 5.73 2.09 10.24
N ASN A 113 5.20 2.40 11.44
CA ASN A 113 5.91 2.11 12.70
C ASN A 113 5.94 0.61 13.03
N ASP A 114 5.07 -0.20 12.42
CA ASP A 114 5.13 -1.64 12.54
C ASP A 114 6.08 -2.21 11.46
N PRO A 115 7.17 -2.93 11.80
CA PRO A 115 8.08 -3.53 10.81
C PRO A 115 7.40 -4.48 9.82
N ALA A 116 6.22 -5.02 10.15
CA ALA A 116 5.43 -5.83 9.23
C ALA A 116 4.95 -5.03 8.00
N PHE A 117 4.89 -3.69 8.09
CA PHE A 117 4.59 -2.78 6.99
C PHE A 117 5.51 -3.02 5.80
N LEU A 118 6.83 -3.12 6.04
CA LEU A 118 7.81 -3.32 4.97
C LEU A 118 7.55 -4.63 4.22
N MET A 119 7.42 -5.74 4.97
CA MET A 119 7.17 -7.05 4.36
C MET A 119 5.82 -7.09 3.62
N HIS A 120 4.81 -6.42 4.15
CA HIS A 120 3.52 -6.28 3.50
C HIS A 120 3.63 -5.53 2.17
N HIS A 121 4.25 -4.34 2.17
CA HIS A 121 4.41 -3.53 0.97
C HIS A 121 5.37 -4.14 -0.05
N CYS A 122 6.40 -4.88 0.36
CA CYS A 122 7.21 -5.68 -0.58
C CYS A 122 6.38 -6.75 -1.29
N PHE A 123 5.39 -7.36 -0.62
CA PHE A 123 4.49 -8.31 -1.28
C PHE A 123 3.51 -7.60 -2.23
N VAL A 124 3.00 -6.43 -1.86
CA VAL A 124 2.17 -5.60 -2.77
C VAL A 124 2.98 -5.20 -4.01
N ASP A 125 4.22 -4.78 -3.83
CA ASP A 125 5.16 -4.43 -4.90
C ASP A 125 5.49 -5.64 -5.79
N LYS A 126 5.63 -6.85 -5.21
CA LYS A 126 5.75 -8.10 -6.00
C LYS A 126 4.55 -8.31 -6.92
N LEU A 127 3.33 -8.09 -6.43
CA LEU A 127 2.13 -8.22 -7.26
C LEU A 127 2.07 -7.15 -8.36
N PHE A 128 2.55 -5.94 -8.07
CA PHE A 128 2.67 -4.87 -9.05
C PHE A 128 3.70 -5.20 -10.14
N GLU A 129 4.87 -5.74 -9.78
CA GLU A 129 5.88 -6.22 -10.73
C GLU A 129 5.33 -7.32 -11.64
N ILE A 130 4.59 -8.29 -11.07
CA ILE A 130 3.95 -9.35 -11.86
C ILE A 130 2.95 -8.75 -12.86
N PHE A 131 2.16 -7.75 -12.46
CA PHE A 131 1.25 -7.04 -13.35
C PHE A 131 2.00 -6.32 -14.47
N ILE A 132 3.06 -5.56 -14.15
CA ILE A 132 3.88 -4.84 -15.13
C ILE A 132 4.47 -5.80 -16.17
N ILE A 133 5.09 -6.90 -15.73
CA ILE A 133 5.66 -7.92 -16.63
C ILE A 133 4.57 -8.56 -17.47
N LYS A 134 3.46 -8.97 -16.86
CA LYS A 134 2.39 -9.74 -17.52
C LYS A 134 1.70 -8.94 -18.62
N TYR A 135 1.45 -7.65 -18.39
CA TYR A 135 0.73 -6.80 -19.33
C TYR A 135 1.64 -5.85 -20.12
N GLY A 136 2.95 -5.91 -19.90
CA GLY A 136 3.94 -5.12 -20.63
C GLY A 136 3.78 -3.61 -20.39
N VAL A 137 3.39 -3.23 -19.18
CA VAL A 137 3.09 -1.84 -18.81
C VAL A 137 4.37 -1.02 -18.76
N LYS A 138 4.30 0.21 -19.26
CA LYS A 138 5.42 1.14 -19.40
C LYS A 138 5.09 2.48 -18.74
N PRO A 139 6.11 3.32 -18.48
CA PRO A 139 5.88 4.68 -17.96
C PRO A 139 4.89 5.50 -18.81
N SER A 140 4.90 5.32 -20.14
CA SER A 140 3.98 6.00 -21.06
C SER A 140 2.50 5.62 -20.88
N ASP A 141 2.23 4.49 -20.21
CA ASP A 141 0.88 3.98 -19.98
C ASP A 141 0.26 4.53 -18.69
N TYR A 142 0.99 5.41 -17.96
CA TYR A 142 0.44 6.07 -16.79
C TYR A 142 -0.80 6.88 -17.19
N PRO A 143 -1.93 6.70 -16.50
CA PRO A 143 -3.19 7.29 -16.91
C PRO A 143 -3.13 8.82 -16.82
N PRO A 144 -4.00 9.53 -17.57
CA PRO A 144 -4.13 10.98 -17.45
C PRO A 144 -4.86 11.37 -16.16
N ASN A 145 -4.28 10.99 -15.01
CA ASN A 145 -4.78 11.29 -13.69
C ASN A 145 -4.47 12.75 -13.37
N THR A 146 -5.52 13.52 -13.06
CA THR A 146 -5.43 14.95 -12.73
C THR A 146 -5.62 15.22 -11.24
N ARG A 147 -5.70 14.18 -10.41
CA ARG A 147 -5.86 14.34 -8.97
C ARG A 147 -4.53 14.82 -8.36
N PRO A 148 -4.55 15.90 -7.54
CA PRO A 148 -3.35 16.40 -6.89
C PRO A 148 -2.63 15.33 -6.09
N GLY A 149 -1.31 15.25 -6.24
CA GLY A 149 -0.45 14.25 -5.62
C GLY A 149 -0.43 12.89 -6.31
N HIS A 150 -1.17 12.71 -7.40
CA HIS A 150 -1.24 11.46 -8.17
C HIS A 150 -1.10 11.68 -9.68
N THR A 151 -0.77 12.91 -10.12
CA THR A 151 -0.58 13.21 -11.54
C THR A 151 0.70 12.60 -12.08
N SER A 152 0.79 12.47 -13.41
CA SER A 152 1.98 11.95 -14.07
C SER A 152 3.20 12.89 -13.98
N THR A 153 3.00 14.16 -13.66
CA THR A 153 4.03 15.20 -13.72
C THR A 153 4.48 15.70 -12.35
N GLU A 154 3.68 15.47 -11.30
CA GLU A 154 4.07 15.84 -9.94
C GLU A 154 5.17 14.92 -9.41
N CYS A 155 6.13 15.51 -8.70
CA CYS A 155 7.07 14.75 -7.88
C CYS A 155 6.29 14.08 -6.74
N MET A 156 6.52 12.79 -6.53
CA MET A 156 6.02 12.07 -5.37
C MET A 156 6.66 12.63 -4.09
N PRO A 157 5.89 13.27 -3.19
CA PRO A 157 6.45 13.78 -1.94
C PRO A 157 6.82 12.61 -1.01
N PRO A 158 7.89 12.69 -0.21
CA PRO A 158 8.88 13.77 -0.14
C PRO A 158 10.20 13.42 -0.86
N PHE A 159 10.19 12.65 -1.95
CA PHE A 159 11.43 12.18 -2.59
C PHE A 159 12.28 13.34 -3.10
N LEU A 160 13.58 13.28 -2.79
CA LEU A 160 14.63 14.19 -3.25
C LEU A 160 15.82 13.36 -3.77
N PRO A 161 16.24 13.52 -5.04
CA PRO A 161 15.70 14.42 -6.07
C PRO A 161 14.27 14.06 -6.50
N CYS A 162 13.63 14.96 -7.25
CA CYS A 162 12.26 14.75 -7.74
C CYS A 162 12.15 13.42 -8.51
N SER A 163 11.14 12.64 -8.15
CA SER A 163 10.77 11.38 -8.77
C SER A 163 9.28 11.40 -9.07
N THR A 164 8.89 11.18 -10.32
CA THR A 164 7.49 11.20 -10.76
C THR A 164 6.86 9.80 -10.72
N HIS A 165 5.52 9.71 -10.68
CA HIS A 165 4.83 8.42 -10.65
C HIS A 165 5.13 7.52 -11.87
N PRO A 166 5.16 8.02 -13.13
CA PRO A 166 5.43 7.18 -14.29
C PRO A 166 6.81 6.51 -14.25
N GLU A 167 7.80 7.14 -13.61
CA GLU A 167 9.13 6.54 -13.47
C GLU A 167 9.06 5.17 -12.80
N TYR A 168 8.14 4.95 -11.85
CA TYR A 168 7.99 3.70 -11.10
C TYR A 168 6.96 2.75 -11.71
N LEU A 169 6.34 3.12 -12.84
CA LEU A 169 5.47 2.24 -13.61
C LEU A 169 6.30 1.45 -14.65
N GLN A 170 7.31 0.72 -14.17
CA GLN A 170 8.18 -0.13 -14.99
C GLN A 170 8.81 -1.25 -14.16
N SER A 171 9.38 -2.25 -14.83
CA SER A 171 9.92 -3.44 -14.18
C SER A 171 11.05 -3.11 -13.20
N LEU A 172 11.07 -3.82 -12.09
CA LEU A 172 12.14 -3.79 -11.09
C LEU A 172 13.53 -4.12 -11.66
N ALA A 173 13.59 -4.82 -12.79
CA ALA A 173 14.85 -5.08 -13.50
C ALA A 173 15.57 -3.77 -13.89
N TYR A 174 14.82 -2.70 -14.17
CA TYR A 174 15.37 -1.37 -14.44
C TYR A 174 16.15 -0.82 -13.23
N TYR A 175 15.72 -1.16 -12.01
CA TYR A 175 16.36 -0.77 -10.76
C TYR A 175 17.39 -1.79 -10.24
N GLY A 176 17.70 -2.82 -11.03
CA GLY A 176 18.67 -3.84 -10.67
C GLY A 176 18.19 -4.83 -9.61
N THR A 177 16.86 -4.97 -9.43
CA THR A 177 16.28 -5.90 -8.45
C THR A 177 15.19 -6.76 -9.07
N SER A 178 14.83 -7.85 -8.39
CA SER A 178 13.73 -8.73 -8.79
C SER A 178 13.22 -9.51 -7.58
N PHE A 179 11.97 -9.98 -7.67
CA PHE A 179 11.43 -10.91 -6.68
C PHE A 179 11.69 -12.36 -7.10
N SER A 180 11.90 -13.22 -6.10
CA SER A 180 11.94 -14.67 -6.32
C SER A 180 10.59 -15.21 -6.81
N SER A 181 10.63 -16.21 -7.68
CA SER A 181 9.49 -16.98 -8.18
C SER A 181 9.08 -18.15 -7.27
N TYR A 182 9.68 -18.29 -6.08
CA TYR A 182 9.41 -19.37 -5.15
C TYR A 182 7.93 -19.41 -4.70
N ASN A 183 7.30 -20.59 -4.78
CA ASN A 183 5.88 -20.87 -4.49
C ASN A 183 4.85 -20.15 -5.38
N GLY A 184 5.24 -19.70 -6.57
CA GLY A 184 4.37 -19.03 -7.53
C GLY A 184 4.36 -17.52 -7.36
N PHE A 185 3.21 -16.90 -7.65
CA PHE A 185 2.97 -15.47 -7.38
C PHE A 185 2.84 -15.21 -5.88
#